data_AF-A0A8T4JE60-F1
#
_entry.id   AF-A0A8T4JE60-F1
#
_cell.length_a   1.000
_cell.length_b   1.000
_cell.length_c   1.000
_cell.angle_alpha   90.00
_cell.angle_beta   90.00
_cell.angle_gamma   90.00
#
_symmetry.space_group_name_H-M   'P 1'
#
loop_
_entity.id
_entity.type
_entity.pdbx_description
1 polymer ?
#
loop_
_entity_poly.entity_id
_entity_poly.type
_entity_poly.pdbx_seq_one_letter_code
_entity_poly.pdbx_strand_id
1 'polypeptide(L)' 'DGYAGADIESVCREAAILALRKDMDADSIGMEFFEEALLKVRPSISKEIEKAYAELKDQFTQAQGKSMMDEKPSYYG' A
#
# COMPACT_ATOMS: atom_id res chain seq x y z
N ASP A 1 3.26 -9.13 2.28
CA ASP A 1 3.58 -7.94 3.10
C ASP A 1 4.45 -6.95 2.32
N GLY A 2 4.27 -5.64 2.56
CA GLY A 2 5.00 -4.54 1.89
C GLY A 2 4.44 -4.08 0.54
N TYR A 3 3.38 -4.71 0.05
CA TYR A 3 2.74 -4.32 -1.21
C TYR A 3 1.75 -3.18 -0.96
N ALA A 4 1.88 -2.11 -1.74
CA ALA A 4 0.86 -1.09 -1.86
C ALA A 4 -0.18 -1.49 -2.91
N GLY A 5 -1.30 -0.75 -2.99
CA GLY A 5 -2.35 -1.01 -3.99
C GLY A 5 -1.84 -1.03 -5.44
N ALA A 6 -0.89 -0.16 -5.78
CA ALA A 6 -0.26 -0.13 -7.10
C ALA A 6 0.58 -1.39 -7.40
N ASP A 7 1.22 -1.97 -6.38
CA ASP A 7 1.98 -3.21 -6.53
C ASP A 7 1.03 -4.38 -6.75
N ILE A 8 -0.10 -4.41 -6.04
CA ILE A 8 -1.15 -5.43 -6.21
C ILE A 8 -1.75 -5.35 -7.61
N GLU A 9 -2.04 -4.15 -8.12
CA GLU A 9 -2.48 -3.96 -9.51
C GLU A 9 -1.46 -4.53 -10.50
N SER A 10 -0.17 -4.24 -10.26
CA SER A 10 0.92 -4.71 -11.10
C SER A 10 1.03 -6.24 -11.10
N VAL A 11 0.85 -6.90 -9.96
CA VAL A 11 0.79 -8.37 -9.85
C VAL A 11 -0.37 -8.92 -10.68
N CYS A 12 -1.57 -8.37 -10.55
CA CYS A 12 -2.74 -8.82 -11.32
C CYS A 12 -2.52 -8.67 -12.83
N ARG A 13 -1.93 -7.55 -13.25
CA ARG A 13 -1.61 -7.28 -14.66
C ARG A 13 -0.59 -8.27 -15.20
N GLU A 14 0.49 -8.53 -14.47
CA GLU A 14 1.52 -9.48 -14.89
C GLU A 14 0.96 -10.92 -14.95
N ALA A 15 0.13 -11.33 -13.98
CA ALA A 15 -0.52 -12.63 -13.99
C ALA A 15 -1.42 -12.81 -15.23
N ALA A 16 -2.18 -11.78 -15.61
CA ALA A 16 -2.98 -11.79 -16.83
C ALA A 16 -2.13 -11.89 -18.10
N ILE A 17 -1.03 -11.15 -18.18
CA ILE A 17 -0.09 -11.23 -19.31
C ILE A 17 0.53 -12.63 -19.42
N LEU A 18 0.86 -13.25 -18.28
CA LEU A 18 1.40 -14.60 -18.23
C LEU A 18 0.41 -15.65 -18.71
N ALA A 19 -0.85 -15.56 -18.29
CA ALA A 19 -1.92 -16.42 -18.78
C ALA A 19 -2.07 -16.30 -20.30
N LEU A 20 -2.17 -15.07 -20.82
CA LEU A 20 -2.33 -14.81 -22.25
C LEU A 20 -1.11 -15.26 -23.09
N ARG A 21 0.10 -15.18 -22.54
CA ARG A 21 1.31 -15.70 -23.21
C ARG A 21 1.30 -17.21 -23.35
N LYS A 22 0.66 -17.93 -22.42
CA LYS A 22 0.52 -19.38 -22.47
C LYS A 22 -0.62 -19.81 -23.40
N ASP A 23 -1.75 -19.11 -23.32
CA ASP A 23 -2.93 -19.35 -24.14
C ASP A 23 -3.66 -18.02 -24.40
N MET A 24 -3.74 -17.63 -25.67
CA MET A 24 -4.37 -16.38 -26.08
C MET A 24 -5.90 -16.39 -25.92
N ASP A 25 -6.51 -17.57 -25.84
CA ASP A 25 -7.96 -17.75 -25.67
C ASP A 25 -8.34 -17.97 -24.20
N ALA A 26 -7.39 -17.81 -23.27
CA ALA A 26 -7.63 -17.98 -21.84
C ALA A 26 -8.77 -17.08 -21.32
N ASP A 27 -9.75 -17.70 -20.66
CA ASP A 27 -10.93 -17.05 -20.07
C ASP A 27 -10.81 -16.81 -18.56
N SER A 28 -9.78 -17.38 -17.94
CA SER A 28 -9.56 -17.40 -16.51
C SER A 28 -8.06 -17.43 -16.18
N ILE A 29 -7.72 -16.94 -14.99
CA ILE A 29 -6.34 -16.87 -14.51
C ILE A 29 -6.19 -17.82 -13.33
N GLY A 30 -5.39 -18.87 -13.51
CA GLY A 30 -5.00 -19.80 -12.45
C GLY A 30 -4.04 -19.18 -11.44
N MET A 31 -4.01 -19.75 -10.22
CA MET A 31 -3.15 -19.27 -9.13
C MET A 31 -1.65 -19.36 -9.47
N GLU A 32 -1.26 -20.30 -10.32
CA GLU A 32 0.13 -20.47 -10.77
C GLU A 32 0.70 -19.20 -11.44
N PHE A 33 -0.14 -18.42 -12.12
CA PHE A 33 0.30 -17.18 -12.77
C PHE A 33 0.49 -16.05 -11.77
N PHE A 34 -0.28 -16.03 -10.68
CA PHE A 34 -0.08 -15.10 -9.58
C PHE A 34 1.20 -15.41 -8.81
N GLU A 35 1.48 -16.70 -8.58
CA GLU A 35 2.74 -17.14 -7.97
C GLU A 35 3.94 -16.72 -8.82
N GLU A 36 3.88 -16.89 -10.14
CA GLU A 36 4.95 -16.44 -11.04
C GLU A 36 5.05 -14.90 -11.08
N ALA A 37 3.92 -14.19 -11.13
CA ALA A 37 3.90 -12.74 -11.11
C ALA A 37 4.54 -12.15 -9.84
N LEU A 38 4.32 -12.77 -8.68
CA LEU A 38 4.92 -12.37 -7.40
C LEU A 38 6.45 -12.54 -7.35
N LEU A 39 7.04 -13.35 -8.24
CA LEU A 39 8.50 -13.44 -8.38
C LEU A 39 9.08 -12.24 -9.14
N LYS A 40 8.27 -11.63 -10.02
CA LYS A 40 8.67 -10.55 -10.92
C LYS A 40 8.36 -9.17 -10.35
N VAL A 41 7.17 -9.01 -9.80
CA VAL A 41 6.75 -7.77 -9.14
C VAL A 41 7.27 -7.80 -7.72
N ARG A 42 7.88 -6.69 -7.27
CA ARG A 42 8.41 -6.56 -5.91
C ARG A 42 7.59 -5.50 -5.16
N PRO A 43 7.43 -5.62 -3.84
CA PRO A 43 6.79 -4.59 -3.04
C PRO A 43 7.54 -3.26 -3.18
N SER A 44 6.80 -2.17 -3.34
CA SER A 44 7.38 -0.83 -3.42
C SER A 44 7.62 -0.19 -2.05
N ILE A 45 6.93 -0.66 -1.00
CA ILE A 45 7.07 -0.11 0.34
C ILE A 45 8.16 -0.84 1.11
N SER A 46 9.24 -0.11 1.42
CA SER A 46 10.30 -0.58 2.31
C SER A 46 9.98 -0.28 3.78
N LYS A 47 10.69 -0.93 4.70
CA LYS A 47 10.55 -0.69 6.14
C LYS A 47 10.92 0.74 6.53
N GLU A 48 11.85 1.34 5.81
CA GLU A 48 12.28 2.73 6.00
C GLU A 48 11.16 3.69 5.61
N ILE A 49 10.48 3.43 4.49
CA ILE A 49 9.31 4.20 4.05
C ILE A 49 8.20 4.06 5.09
N GLU A 50 7.87 2.83 5.51
CA GLU A 50 6.85 2.58 6.53
C GLU A 50 7.13 3.35 7.83
N LYS A 51 8.39 3.32 8.30
CA LYS A 51 8.82 4.06 9.49
C LYS A 51 8.68 5.58 9.31
N ALA A 52 9.11 6.11 8.18
CA ALA A 52 9.01 7.55 7.90
C ALA A 52 7.55 8.03 7.90
N TYR A 53 6.63 7.24 7.31
CA TYR A 53 5.20 7.55 7.33
C TYR A 53 4.60 7.46 8.75
N ALA A 54 5.03 6.49 9.56
CA ALA A 54 4.60 6.37 10.96
C ALA A 54 5.04 7.58 11.79
N GLU A 55 6.32 7.97 11.70
CA GLU A 55 6.84 9.15 12.40
C GLU A 55 6.13 10.44 11.97
N LEU A 56 5.86 10.58 10.68
CA LEU A 56 5.12 11.72 10.15
C LEU A 56 3.69 11.78 10.71
N LYS A 57 3.00 10.64 10.75
CA LYS A 57 1.65 10.53 11.33
C LYS A 57 1.63 10.92 12.81
N ASP A 58 2.62 10.48 13.58
CA ASP A 58 2.71 10.80 15.00
C ASP A 58 2.94 12.30 15.22
N GLN A 59 3.80 12.93 14.42
CA GLN A 59 4.04 14.37 14.47
C GLN A 59 2.77 15.18 14.15
N PHE A 60 2.03 14.82 13.11
CA PHE A 60 0.77 15.49 12.77
C PHE A 60 -0.29 15.32 13.86
N THR A 61 -0.38 14.13 14.46
CA THR A 61 -1.33 13.86 15.55
C THR A 61 -0.98 14.67 16.81
N GLN A 62 0.31 14.76 17.16
CA GLN A 62 0.77 15.56 18.30
C GLN A 62 0.59 17.06 18.05
N ALA A 63 0.86 17.55 16.84
CA ALA A 63 0.66 18.94 16.47
C ALA A 63 -0.81 19.35 16.54
N GLN A 64 -1.73 18.51 16.02
CA GLN A 64 -3.18 18.73 16.15
C GLN A 64 -3.66 18.68 17.60
N GLY A 65 -3.13 17.75 18.41
CA GLY A 65 -3.46 17.66 19.83
C GLY A 65 -3.04 18.91 20.62
N LYS A 66 -1.86 19.48 20.32
CA LYS A 66 -1.39 20.73 20.91
C LYS A 66 -2.24 21.93 20.50
N SER A 67 -2.55 22.08 19.20
CA SER A 67 -3.39 23.20 18.75
C SER A 67 -4.79 23.16 19.36
N MET A 68 -5.38 21.97 19.51
CA MET A 68 -6.67 21.80 20.20
C MET A 68 -6.62 22.12 21.70
N MET A 69 -5.45 21.96 22.35
CA MET A 69 -5.26 22.35 23.76
C MET A 69 -5.10 23.86 23.92
N ASP A 70 -4.40 24.51 22.99
CA ASP A 70 -4.18 25.97 22.99
C ASP A 70 -5.47 26.74 22.66
N GLU A 71 -6.37 26.16 21.85
CA GLU A 71 -7.67 26.76 21.50
C GLU A 71 -8.80 26.51 22.53
N LYS A 72 -8.53 25.88 23.68
CA LYS A 72 -9.57 25.65 24.69
C LYS A 72 -10.20 26.98 25.15
N PRO A 73 -11.50 27.22 24.90
CA PRO A 73 -12.10 28.46 25.34
C PRO A 73 -12.30 28.42 26.86
N SER A 74 -11.78 29.46 27.53
CA SER A 74 -11.93 29.67 28.96
C SER A 74 -13.40 29.99 29.29
N TYR A 75 -14.19 28.97 29.61
CA TYR A 75 -15.58 29.13 30.03
C TYR A 75 -15.84 28.76 31.50
N TYR A 76 -14.79 28.51 32.28
CA TYR A 76 -14.91 28.41 33.74
C TYR A 76 -13.81 29.27 34.38
N GLY A 77 -14.20 30.49 34.74
CA GLY A 77 -13.60 31.23 35.84
C GLY A 77 -14.26 30.85 37.15
#